data_AF-A0A7X9IIT2-F1
#
_entry.id   AF-A0A7X9IIT2-F1
#
_cell.length_a   1.000
_cell.length_b   1.000
_cell.length_c   1.000
_cell.angle_alpha   90.00
_cell.angle_beta   90.00
_cell.angle_gamma   90.00
#
_symmetry.space_group_name_H-M   'P 1'
#
loop_
_entity.id
_entity.type
_entity.pdbx_description
1 polymer ?
#
loop_
_entity_poly.entity_id
_entity_poly.type
_entity_poly.pdbx_seq_one_letter_code
_entity_poly.pdbx_strand_id
1 'polypeptide(L)'
;GSGTIISEGIKWGRNVLTPEAPFTEGSSDEKYRKIMIVLTDGDTEDARCGGTYGMTRTPNNYWTNSYFGMGLSTTYPEPSNFPDCKDGGGLNAAMLSEAQTSKNAGIEIFSIRFCTSDSTDVSLMKQIASSKDGTEDHYFNAPSAEDIQDVFKLIGRQLGHRLIPVSEAMGTGQ
;
A
#
# COMPACT_ATOMS: atom_id res chain seq x y z
N GLY A 1 -11.75 4.13 -18.46
CA GLY A 1 -11.23 3.62 -17.19
C GLY A 1 -10.50 4.72 -16.46
N SER A 2 -10.01 4.39 -15.27
CA SER A 2 -8.92 5.04 -14.54
C SER A 2 -7.86 3.98 -14.31
N GLY A 3 -6.64 4.35 -13.92
CA GLY A 3 -5.58 3.41 -13.53
C GLY A 3 -5.46 3.30 -12.01
N THR A 4 -4.63 2.37 -11.56
CA THR A 4 -4.37 2.07 -10.15
C THR A 4 -2.87 2.14 -9.86
N ILE A 5 -2.41 3.23 -9.22
CA ILE A 5 -1.01 3.42 -8.84
C ILE A 5 -0.89 3.27 -7.33
N ILE A 6 -0.83 2.02 -6.87
CA ILE A 6 -0.84 1.69 -5.43
C ILE A 6 0.37 2.32 -4.72
N SER A 7 1.53 2.34 -5.40
CA SER A 7 2.77 2.92 -4.90
C SER A 7 2.64 4.41 -4.56
N GLU A 8 1.85 5.17 -5.32
CA GLU A 8 1.57 6.58 -5.05
C GLU A 8 0.74 6.75 -3.78
N GLY A 9 -0.30 5.93 -3.61
CA GLY A 9 -1.09 5.90 -2.39
C GLY A 9 -0.24 5.59 -1.15
N ILE A 10 0.65 4.59 -1.23
CA ILE A 10 1.56 4.23 -0.14
C ILE A 10 2.53 5.38 0.18
N LYS A 11 3.11 6.04 -0.82
CA LYS A 11 4.03 7.17 -0.62
C LYS A 11 3.35 8.35 0.06
N TRP A 12 2.18 8.76 -0.43
CA TRP A 12 1.43 9.86 0.18
C TRP A 12 0.96 9.51 1.59
N GLY A 13 0.49 8.27 1.80
CA GLY A 13 0.17 7.77 3.13
C GLY A 13 1.37 7.84 4.08
N ARG A 14 2.57 7.48 3.63
CA ARG A 14 3.80 7.63 4.42
C ARG A 14 4.04 9.10 4.80
N ASN A 15 4.01 10.01 3.83
CA ASN A 15 4.27 11.43 4.07
C ASN A 15 3.28 12.04 5.07
N VAL A 16 2.03 11.59 5.10
CA VAL A 16 1.06 12.04 6.13
C VAL A 16 1.39 11.48 7.51
N LEU A 17 1.91 10.26 7.59
CA LEU A 17 2.21 9.57 8.85
C LEU A 17 3.59 9.91 9.43
N THR A 18 4.47 10.56 8.67
CA THR A 18 5.81 10.97 9.09
C THR A 18 5.92 12.50 9.24
N PRO A 19 6.85 13.01 10.06
CA PRO A 19 7.06 14.46 10.23
C PRO A 19 7.79 15.13 9.05
N GLU A 20 8.09 14.38 7.99
CA GLU A 20 8.91 14.83 6.87
C GLU A 20 8.06 15.59 5.85
N ALA A 21 8.63 16.64 5.25
CA ALA A 21 7.96 17.36 4.17
C ALA A 21 7.47 16.38 3.07
N PRO A 22 6.30 16.62 2.45
CA PRO A 22 5.56 17.89 2.44
C PRO A 22 4.55 18.10 3.56
N PHE A 23 4.24 17.08 4.37
CA PHE A 23 3.30 17.19 5.51
C PHE A 23 4.07 17.01 6.80
N THR A 24 4.15 18.06 7.61
CA THR A 24 4.97 18.05 8.84
C THR A 24 4.15 17.78 10.10
N GLU A 25 2.85 17.49 9.94
CA GLU A 25 1.91 17.23 11.03
C GLU A 25 2.05 15.82 11.63
N GLY A 26 2.70 14.89 10.92
CA GLY A 26 3.00 13.56 11.44
C GLY A 26 3.94 13.63 12.64
N SER A 27 3.71 12.78 13.65
CA SER A 27 4.54 12.79 14.85
C SER A 27 5.89 12.10 14.64
N SER A 28 6.96 12.70 15.17
CA SER A 28 8.29 12.07 15.29
C SER A 28 8.43 11.20 16.53
N ASP A 29 7.48 11.25 17.46
CA ASP A 29 7.54 10.54 18.73
C ASP A 29 7.24 9.05 18.54
N GLU A 30 8.23 8.20 18.88
CA GLU A 30 8.19 6.74 18.72
C GLU A 30 7.08 6.07 19.55
N LYS A 31 6.51 6.76 20.54
CA LYS A 31 5.37 6.22 21.31
C LYS A 31 4.11 6.08 20.46
N TYR A 32 4.00 6.83 19.36
CA TYR A 32 2.86 6.72 18.45
C TYR A 32 3.10 5.62 17.44
N ARG A 33 2.16 4.67 17.40
CA ARG A 33 2.13 3.66 16.34
C ARG A 33 1.57 4.29 15.06
N LYS A 34 2.32 4.19 13.97
CA LYS A 34 1.92 4.67 12.64
C LYS A 34 1.35 3.48 11.86
N ILE A 35 0.07 3.54 11.54
CA ILE A 35 -0.64 2.44 10.89
C ILE A 35 -1.14 2.89 9.52
N MET A 36 -0.89 2.08 8.49
CA MET A 36 -1.46 2.24 7.16
C MET A 36 -2.30 1.02 6.82
N ILE A 37 -3.50 1.23 6.27
CA ILE A 37 -4.35 0.15 5.76
C ILE A 37 -4.48 0.35 4.25
N VAL A 38 -3.94 -0.58 3.47
CA VAL A 38 -4.00 -0.58 2.00
C VAL A 38 -5.13 -1.52 1.57
N LEU A 39 -6.18 -0.99 0.95
CA LEU A 39 -7.31 -1.76 0.44
C LEU A 39 -7.42 -1.60 -1.08
N THR A 40 -7.27 -2.70 -1.80
CA THR A 40 -7.23 -2.77 -3.27
C THR A 40 -7.34 -4.24 -3.70
N ASP A 41 -7.71 -4.49 -4.94
CA ASP A 41 -7.55 -5.79 -5.60
C ASP A 41 -6.08 -6.16 -5.85
N GLY A 42 -5.13 -5.23 -5.72
CA GLY A 42 -3.70 -5.51 -5.83
C GLY A 42 -3.15 -5.35 -7.24
N ASP A 43 -4.04 -5.21 -8.24
CA ASP A 43 -3.67 -4.94 -9.62
C ASP A 43 -3.26 -3.46 -9.76
N THR A 44 -2.01 -3.24 -10.13
CA THR A 44 -1.49 -1.89 -10.37
C THR A 44 -1.32 -1.68 -11.87
N GLU A 45 -1.99 -0.65 -12.37
CA GLU A 45 -2.16 -0.43 -13.80
C GLU A 45 -2.30 1.06 -14.13
N ASP A 46 -2.10 1.44 -15.39
CA ASP A 46 -2.04 2.84 -15.82
C ASP A 46 -3.26 3.28 -16.64
N ALA A 47 -4.35 2.53 -16.53
CA ALA A 47 -5.62 2.65 -17.27
C ALA A 47 -5.57 2.10 -18.71
N ARG A 48 -4.46 1.54 -19.20
CA ARG A 48 -4.32 1.08 -20.59
C ARG A 48 -4.30 -0.43 -20.76
N CYS A 49 -4.60 -1.19 -19.71
CA CYS A 49 -4.49 -2.65 -19.71
C CYS A 49 -5.55 -3.42 -20.52
N GLY A 50 -6.00 -2.82 -21.61
CA GLY A 50 -6.96 -3.40 -22.55
C GLY A 50 -8.35 -3.53 -21.93
N GLY A 51 -9.20 -4.33 -22.58
CA GLY A 51 -10.57 -4.56 -22.15
C GLY A 51 -11.54 -3.39 -22.39
N THR A 52 -12.81 -3.61 -22.04
CA THR A 52 -13.91 -2.65 -22.27
C THR A 52 -13.69 -1.29 -21.59
N TYR A 53 -12.87 -1.26 -20.54
CA TYR A 53 -12.61 -0.07 -19.73
C TYR A 53 -11.23 0.56 -19.97
N GLY A 54 -10.37 -0.09 -20.76
CA GLY A 54 -9.05 0.42 -21.13
C GLY A 54 -9.14 1.74 -21.89
N MET A 55 -8.24 2.67 -21.57
CA MET A 55 -8.14 3.97 -22.21
C MET A 55 -7.17 3.90 -23.40
N THR A 56 -7.56 4.53 -24.51
CA THR A 56 -6.70 4.68 -25.71
C THR A 56 -5.96 6.02 -25.76
N ARG A 57 -6.38 6.98 -24.93
CA ARG A 57 -5.68 8.26 -24.75
C ARG A 57 -4.67 8.14 -23.60
N THR A 58 -3.64 8.97 -23.62
CA THR A 58 -2.65 9.11 -22.53
C THR A 58 -3.09 10.23 -21.59
N PRO A 59 -3.87 9.94 -20.53
CA PRO A 59 -4.16 10.95 -19.53
C PRO A 59 -2.85 11.36 -18.84
N ASN A 60 -2.58 12.66 -18.84
CA ASN A 60 -1.35 13.28 -18.37
C ASN A 60 -1.00 12.93 -16.90
N ASN A 61 -1.98 12.58 -16.07
CA ASN A 61 -1.75 12.26 -14.66
C ASN A 61 -0.95 10.98 -14.41
N TYR A 62 -0.87 10.04 -15.36
CA TYR A 62 -0.03 8.84 -15.21
C TYR A 62 1.31 8.94 -15.97
N TRP A 63 1.32 9.69 -17.07
CA TRP A 63 2.44 9.75 -18.02
C TRP A 63 3.37 10.94 -17.85
N THR A 64 2.86 12.03 -17.27
CA THR A 64 3.67 13.14 -16.74
C THR A 64 3.59 13.13 -15.22
N ASN A 65 3.34 11.96 -14.60
CA ASN A 65 3.21 11.86 -13.16
C ASN A 65 4.54 12.27 -12.52
N SER A 66 4.51 13.38 -11.79
CA SER A 66 5.64 13.85 -10.98
C SER A 66 6.12 12.78 -10.00
N TYR A 67 5.26 11.83 -9.61
CA TYR A 67 5.63 10.69 -8.80
C TYR A 67 6.81 9.91 -9.40
N PHE A 68 6.76 9.60 -10.70
CA PHE A 68 7.83 8.87 -11.42
C PHE A 68 8.84 9.81 -12.09
N GLY A 69 8.60 11.13 -12.05
CA GLY A 69 9.44 12.14 -12.70
C GLY A 69 9.49 11.99 -14.23
N MET A 70 8.53 11.29 -14.82
CA MET A 70 8.54 10.91 -16.24
C MET A 70 8.57 12.15 -17.13
N GLY A 71 9.57 12.21 -18.01
CA GLY A 71 9.70 13.27 -19.01
C GLY A 71 10.22 14.61 -18.49
N LEU A 72 10.63 14.71 -17.21
CA LEU A 72 11.11 15.98 -16.63
C LEU A 72 12.52 16.38 -17.07
N SER A 73 13.40 15.43 -17.38
CA SER A 73 14.71 15.69 -18.02
C SER A 73 15.42 14.38 -18.39
N THR A 74 16.58 14.46 -19.04
CA THR A 74 17.49 13.32 -19.23
C THR A 74 17.97 12.68 -17.91
N THR A 75 17.80 13.38 -16.77
CA THR A 75 18.09 12.87 -15.42
C THR A 75 16.95 11.98 -14.89
N TYR A 76 15.73 12.16 -15.40
CA TYR A 76 14.56 11.32 -15.10
C TYR A 76 14.01 10.75 -16.42
N PRO A 77 14.78 9.87 -17.10
CA PRO A 77 14.33 9.26 -18.33
C PRO A 77 13.03 8.50 -18.07
N GLU A 78 12.11 8.54 -19.03
CA GLU A 78 10.95 7.64 -19.03
C GLU A 78 11.47 6.21 -18.82
N PRO A 79 11.07 5.50 -17.74
CA PRO A 79 11.60 4.18 -17.52
C PRO A 79 11.12 3.28 -18.65
N SER A 80 12.04 2.54 -19.26
CA SER A 80 11.69 1.55 -20.28
C SER A 80 10.70 0.54 -19.67
N ASN A 81 9.49 0.44 -20.24
CA ASN A 81 8.34 -0.35 -19.74
C ASN A 81 7.51 0.28 -18.60
N PHE A 82 7.61 1.58 -18.38
CA PHE A 82 6.69 2.31 -17.49
C PHE A 82 5.74 3.13 -18.35
N PRO A 83 4.63 2.55 -18.84
CA PRO A 83 3.67 1.82 -18.00
C PRO A 83 3.38 0.39 -18.49
N ASP A 84 3.24 -0.55 -17.57
CA ASP A 84 2.93 -1.94 -17.90
C ASP A 84 1.67 -2.48 -17.22
N CYS A 85 1.11 -3.47 -17.91
CA CYS A 85 0.00 -4.32 -17.50
C CYS A 85 0.55 -5.71 -17.18
N LYS A 86 1.79 -5.76 -16.71
CA LYS A 86 2.56 -6.99 -16.60
C LYS A 86 2.75 -7.32 -15.14
N ASP A 87 2.41 -8.56 -14.82
CA ASP A 87 2.87 -9.23 -13.62
C ASP A 87 4.39 -9.07 -13.44
N GLY A 88 4.81 -8.64 -12.25
CA GLY A 88 6.23 -8.37 -11.95
C GLY A 88 6.81 -7.12 -12.61
N GLY A 89 5.96 -6.27 -13.18
CA GLY A 89 6.30 -5.04 -13.85
C GLY A 89 6.86 -3.89 -13.00
N GLY A 90 7.07 -2.75 -13.65
CA GLY A 90 7.61 -1.55 -13.01
C GLY A 90 6.71 -1.01 -11.89
N LEU A 91 5.39 -1.06 -12.10
CA LEU A 91 4.41 -0.63 -11.10
C LEU A 91 4.40 -1.54 -9.87
N ASN A 92 4.54 -2.86 -10.08
CA ASN A 92 4.70 -3.84 -9.01
C ASN A 92 5.98 -3.58 -8.20
N ALA A 93 7.09 -3.32 -8.87
CA ALA A 93 8.36 -2.97 -8.22
C ALA A 93 8.25 -1.66 -7.42
N ALA A 94 7.56 -0.65 -7.95
CA ALA A 94 7.34 0.62 -7.25
C ALA A 94 6.47 0.44 -5.99
N MET A 95 5.40 -0.37 -6.07
CA MET A 95 4.55 -0.71 -4.93
C MET A 95 5.35 -1.37 -3.80
N LEU A 96 6.17 -2.38 -4.15
CA LEU A 96 7.03 -3.06 -3.17
C LEU A 96 8.08 -2.10 -2.56
N SER A 97 8.70 -1.26 -3.38
CA SER A 97 9.71 -0.29 -2.94
C SER A 97 9.13 0.72 -1.95
N GLU A 98 7.95 1.30 -2.24
CA GLU A 98 7.31 2.24 -1.33
C GLU A 98 6.80 1.58 -0.06
N ALA A 99 6.26 0.36 -0.15
CA ALA A 99 5.87 -0.41 1.02
C ALA A 99 7.08 -0.68 1.93
N GLN A 100 8.22 -1.08 1.36
CA GLN A 100 9.44 -1.29 2.13
C GLN A 100 9.95 0.01 2.76
N THR A 101 9.91 1.12 2.03
CA THR A 101 10.33 2.43 2.54
C THR A 101 9.41 2.88 3.69
N SER A 102 8.11 2.64 3.59
CA SER A 102 7.15 2.90 4.67
C SER A 102 7.40 2.03 5.90
N LYS A 103 7.65 0.73 5.72
CA LYS A 103 8.04 -0.17 6.82
C LYS A 103 9.33 0.28 7.50
N ASN A 104 10.34 0.71 6.73
CA ASN A 104 11.59 1.25 7.27
C ASN A 104 11.38 2.55 8.07
N ALA A 105 10.34 3.33 7.75
CA ALA A 105 9.94 4.52 8.51
C ALA A 105 9.11 4.20 9.78
N GLY A 106 9.00 2.91 10.15
CA GLY A 106 8.26 2.46 11.32
C GLY A 106 6.74 2.41 11.12
N ILE A 107 6.26 2.42 9.89
CA ILE A 107 4.83 2.29 9.58
C ILE A 107 4.46 0.81 9.48
N GLU A 108 3.46 0.40 10.26
CA GLU A 108 2.85 -0.92 10.20
C GLU A 108 1.75 -0.92 9.13
N ILE A 109 1.90 -1.78 8.13
CA ILE A 109 1.00 -1.87 6.97
C ILE A 109 0.11 -3.10 7.11
N PHE A 110 -1.20 -2.88 7.15
CA PHE A 110 -2.22 -3.89 6.90
C PHE A 110 -2.65 -3.85 5.44
N SER A 111 -2.65 -4.99 4.76
CA SER A 111 -3.12 -5.09 3.38
C SER A 111 -4.44 -5.86 3.34
N ILE A 112 -5.44 -5.32 2.67
CA ILE A 112 -6.73 -5.97 2.43
C ILE A 112 -6.85 -6.17 0.93
N ARG A 113 -6.71 -7.42 0.47
CA ARG A 113 -7.05 -7.78 -0.91
C ARG A 113 -8.56 -7.75 -1.05
N PHE A 114 -9.07 -6.95 -1.98
CA PHE A 114 -10.50 -6.81 -2.25
C PHE A 114 -10.88 -7.42 -3.60
N CYS A 115 -12.07 -8.02 -3.69
CA CYS A 115 -12.60 -8.56 -4.94
C CYS A 115 -11.71 -9.65 -5.57
N THR A 116 -11.67 -9.70 -6.91
CA THR A 116 -10.95 -10.69 -7.70
C THR A 116 -9.55 -10.19 -8.02
N SER A 117 -8.57 -11.06 -7.80
CA SER A 117 -7.14 -10.81 -8.00
C SER A 117 -6.50 -12.08 -8.53
N ASP A 118 -5.45 -11.97 -9.32
CA ASP A 118 -4.69 -13.14 -9.73
C ASP A 118 -3.66 -13.57 -8.65
N SER A 119 -2.85 -14.59 -8.96
CA SER A 119 -1.83 -15.07 -8.02
C SER A 119 -0.71 -14.06 -7.77
N THR A 120 -0.39 -13.22 -8.76
CA THR A 120 0.64 -12.19 -8.67
C THR A 120 0.18 -11.10 -7.73
N ASP A 121 -1.02 -10.57 -7.93
CA ASP A 121 -1.64 -9.53 -7.09
C ASP A 121 -1.77 -9.98 -5.64
N VAL A 122 -2.24 -11.21 -5.41
CA VAL A 122 -2.33 -11.79 -4.06
C VAL A 122 -0.94 -11.88 -3.41
N SER A 123 0.08 -12.28 -4.17
CA SER A 123 1.46 -12.34 -3.68
C SER A 123 2.00 -10.95 -3.32
N LEU A 124 1.70 -9.93 -4.14
CA LEU A 124 2.11 -8.55 -3.88
C LEU A 124 1.45 -7.99 -2.63
N MET A 125 0.14 -8.22 -2.47
CA MET A 125 -0.61 -7.79 -1.28
C MET A 125 -0.02 -8.40 0.00
N LYS A 126 0.35 -9.68 -0.03
CA LYS A 126 1.04 -10.33 1.10
C LYS A 126 2.41 -9.73 1.39
N GLN A 127 3.19 -9.38 0.37
CA GLN A 127 4.54 -8.82 0.51
C GLN A 127 4.56 -7.39 1.08
N ILE A 128 3.56 -6.57 0.74
CA ILE A 128 3.47 -5.21 1.28
C ILE A 128 3.02 -5.19 2.75
N ALA A 129 2.29 -6.21 3.20
CA ALA A 129 1.87 -6.35 4.59
C ALA A 129 3.07 -6.39 5.53
N SER A 130 2.93 -5.83 6.72
CA SER A 130 3.93 -5.90 7.79
C SER A 130 3.84 -7.21 8.58
N SER A 131 3.48 -8.30 7.91
CA SER A 131 3.33 -9.60 8.53
C SER A 131 4.66 -10.11 9.06
N LYS A 132 4.64 -10.81 10.19
CA LYS A 132 5.86 -11.46 10.70
C LYS A 132 6.30 -12.59 9.78
N ASP A 133 7.61 -12.86 9.75
CA ASP A 133 8.17 -13.96 8.96
C ASP A 133 7.42 -15.28 9.21
N GLY A 134 6.97 -15.91 8.11
CA GLY A 134 6.20 -17.15 8.15
C GLY A 134 4.72 -16.98 8.54
N THR A 135 4.20 -15.76 8.63
CA THR A 135 2.80 -15.48 8.95
C THR A 135 2.13 -14.57 7.92
N GLU A 136 0.81 -14.44 8.01
CA GLU A 136 -0.01 -13.51 7.23
C GLU A 136 -0.83 -12.61 8.17
N ASP A 137 -0.30 -12.29 9.36
CA ASP A 137 -1.06 -11.62 10.44
C ASP A 137 -1.49 -10.18 10.12
N HIS A 138 -0.92 -9.56 9.08
CA HIS A 138 -1.30 -8.24 8.56
C HIS A 138 -1.92 -8.28 7.15
N TYR A 139 -2.11 -9.47 6.58
CA TYR A 139 -2.80 -9.65 5.30
C TYR A 139 -4.23 -10.14 5.54
N PHE A 140 -5.18 -9.53 4.86
CA PHE A 140 -6.59 -9.89 4.90
C PHE A 140 -7.15 -10.05 3.50
N ASN A 141 -8.08 -10.98 3.38
CA ASN A 141 -8.77 -11.27 2.14
C ASN A 141 -10.26 -10.92 2.29
N ALA A 142 -10.75 -10.01 1.46
CA ALA A 142 -12.15 -9.59 1.35
C ALA A 142 -12.64 -9.81 -0.09
N PRO A 143 -13.03 -11.04 -0.47
CA PRO A 143 -13.48 -11.33 -1.83
C PRO A 143 -14.78 -10.60 -2.22
N SER A 144 -15.58 -10.13 -1.26
CA SER A 144 -16.75 -9.30 -1.54
C SER A 144 -16.90 -8.11 -0.59
N ALA A 145 -17.85 -7.22 -0.90
CA ALA A 145 -18.10 -6.01 -0.11
C ALA A 145 -18.62 -6.33 1.30
N GLU A 146 -19.32 -7.47 1.46
CA GLU A 146 -19.83 -7.94 2.73
C GLU A 146 -18.70 -8.30 3.71
N ASP A 147 -17.55 -8.76 3.21
CA ASP A 147 -16.40 -9.15 4.02
C ASP A 147 -15.64 -7.95 4.61
N ILE A 148 -15.74 -6.77 3.97
CA ILE A 148 -14.97 -5.58 4.35
C ILE A 148 -15.21 -5.23 5.82
N GLN A 149 -16.47 -5.27 6.27
CA GLN A 149 -16.82 -4.90 7.65
C GLN A 149 -16.16 -5.84 8.65
N ASP A 150 -16.11 -7.14 8.36
CA ASP A 150 -15.52 -8.14 9.25
C ASP A 150 -13.99 -8.05 9.26
N VAL A 151 -13.37 -7.77 8.11
CA VAL A 151 -11.93 -7.49 8.04
C VAL A 151 -11.55 -6.28 8.89
N PHE A 152 -12.27 -5.16 8.78
CA PHE A 152 -11.99 -3.97 9.61
C PHE A 152 -12.22 -4.24 11.10
N LYS A 153 -13.19 -5.08 11.47
CA LYS A 153 -13.35 -5.53 12.87
C LYS A 153 -12.14 -6.34 13.34
N LEU A 154 -11.58 -7.23 12.50
CA LEU A 154 -10.39 -8.00 12.84
C LEU A 154 -9.17 -7.10 13.03
N ILE A 155 -8.93 -6.15 12.13
CA ILE A 155 -7.85 -5.15 12.27
C ILE A 155 -8.05 -4.34 13.56
N GLY A 156 -9.27 -3.84 13.80
CA GLY A 156 -9.59 -3.10 15.02
C GLY A 156 -9.32 -3.88 16.30
N ARG A 157 -9.65 -5.18 16.32
CA ARG A 157 -9.32 -6.09 17.43
C ARG A 157 -7.81 -6.25 17.61
N GLN A 158 -7.06 -6.46 16.54
CA GLN A 158 -5.60 -6.58 16.62
C GLN A 158 -4.96 -5.30 17.16
N LEU A 159 -5.42 -4.14 16.69
CA LEU A 159 -4.97 -2.84 17.19
C LEU A 159 -5.31 -2.68 18.68
N GLY A 160 -6.53 -3.03 19.09
CA GLY A 160 -7.00 -2.95 20.48
C GLY A 160 -6.26 -3.88 21.45
N HIS A 161 -6.03 -5.15 21.09
CA HIS A 161 -5.27 -6.09 21.92
C HIS A 161 -3.82 -5.63 22.16
N ARG A 162 -3.23 -4.91 21.20
CA ARG A 162 -1.88 -4.34 21.31
C ARG A 162 -1.81 -3.06 22.16
N LEU A 163 -2.95 -2.53 22.64
CA LEU A 163 -2.99 -1.38 23.55
C LEU A 163 -3.00 -1.78 25.03
N ILE A 164 -3.10 -3.08 25.36
CA ILE A 164 -3.02 -3.56 26.73
C ILE A 164 -1.55 -3.44 27.18
N PRO A 165 -1.23 -2.63 28.20
CA PRO A 165 0.11 -2.56 28.76
C PRO A 165 0.60 -3.96 29.16
N VAL A 166 1.89 -4.25 28.93
CA VAL A 166 2.49 -5.56 29.25
C VAL A 166 2.21 -5.96 30.71
N SER A 167 2.15 -4.99 31.63
CA SER A 167 1.79 -5.21 33.04
C SER A 167 0.36 -5.73 33.21
N GLU A 168 -0.62 -5.20 32.48
CA GLU A 168 -2.00 -5.70 32.50
C GLU A 168 -2.13 -7.06 31.79
N ALA A 169 -1.44 -7.24 30.66
CA ALA A 169 -1.47 -8.50 29.91
C ALA A 169 -0.82 -9.66 30.68
N MET A 170 0.17 -9.39 31.54
CA MET A 170 0.81 -10.39 32.40
C MET A 170 0.16 -10.53 33.79
N GLY A 171 -0.93 -9.79 34.07
CA GLY A 171 -1.58 -9.81 35.38
C GLY A 171 -0.69 -9.30 36.51
N THR A 172 0.30 -8.45 36.21
CA THR A 172 1.24 -7.85 37.15
C THR A 172 0.97 -6.37 37.43
N GLY A 173 -0.11 -5.81 36.85
CA GLY A 173 -0.59 -4.47 37.16
C GLY A 173 -1.20 -4.42 38.57
N GLN A 174 -0.62 -3.57 39.42
CA GLN A 174 -1.18 -3.16 40.72
C GLN A 174 -2.25 -2.08 40.53
#